data_AF-A0A7C2BI46-F1
#
_entry.id   AF-A0A7C2BI46-F1
#
_cell.length_a   1.000
_cell.length_b   1.000
_cell.length_c   1.000
_cell.angle_alpha   90.00
_cell.angle_beta   90.00
_cell.angle_gamma   90.00
#
_symmetry.space_group_name_H-M   'P 1'
#
loop_
_entity.id
_entity.type
_entity.pdbx_description
1 polymer ?
#
loop_
_entity_poly.entity_id
_entity_poly.type
_entity_poly.pdbx_seq_one_letter_code
_entity_poly.pdbx_strand_id
1 'polypeptide(L)'
;MVRLLRVIGVLLIVASLAYGAAASLNVNGGVVQAGEGSVGQCDSDGVSVGYHVKYDNIVNDFVVDFVTVSNIASACGGKTVAVQLTSGGLAITNASGTATIPSGGGSVQVNLQTPAKAADVDDVHVAIY
;
A
#
# COMPACT_ATOMS: atom_id res chain seq x y z
N MET A 1 34.02 -2.05 -44.18
CA MET A 1 32.55 -1.88 -43.99
C MET A 1 31.89 -3.12 -43.38
N VAL A 2 32.16 -4.35 -43.86
CA VAL A 2 31.55 -5.60 -43.32
C VAL A 2 31.83 -5.85 -41.83
N ARG A 3 32.99 -5.40 -41.31
CA ARG A 3 33.34 -5.53 -39.88
C ARG A 3 32.50 -4.60 -38.97
N LEU A 4 32.15 -3.41 -39.45
CA LEU A 4 31.34 -2.45 -38.69
C LEU A 4 29.86 -2.90 -38.62
N LEU A 5 29.35 -3.47 -39.72
CA LEU A 5 28.00 -4.02 -39.80
C LEU A 5 27.78 -5.19 -38.82
N ARG A 6 28.81 -6.02 -38.61
CA ARG A 6 28.77 -7.14 -37.65
C ARG A 6 28.72 -6.66 -36.20
N VAL A 7 29.43 -5.57 -35.86
CA VAL A 7 29.44 -5.01 -34.51
C VAL A 7 28.09 -4.38 -34.16
N ILE A 8 27.48 -3.64 -35.09
CA ILE A 8 26.13 -3.07 -34.92
C ILE A 8 25.07 -4.17 -34.79
N GLY A 9 25.18 -5.23 -35.60
CA GLY A 9 24.28 -6.39 -35.49
C GLY A 9 24.34 -7.09 -34.14
N VAL A 10 25.53 -7.27 -33.57
CA VAL A 10 25.70 -7.87 -32.23
C VAL A 10 25.14 -6.96 -31.13
N LEU A 11 25.36 -5.64 -31.22
CA LEU A 11 24.82 -4.66 -30.26
C LEU A 11 23.29 -4.63 -30.24
N LEU A 12 22.63 -4.72 -31.41
CA LEU A 12 21.16 -4.75 -31.50
C LEU A 12 20.57 -6.02 -30.88
N ILE A 13 21.23 -7.18 -31.03
CA ILE A 13 20.79 -8.43 -30.42
C ILE A 13 20.88 -8.34 -28.89
N VAL A 14 21.98 -7.84 -28.33
CA VAL A 14 22.15 -7.71 -26.87
C VAL A 14 21.16 -6.70 -26.27
N ALA A 15 20.88 -5.59 -26.96
CA ALA A 15 19.89 -4.61 -26.50
C ALA A 15 18.46 -5.16 -26.48
N SER A 16 18.10 -6.06 -27.40
CA SER A 16 16.78 -6.72 -27.40
C SER A 16 16.58 -7.73 -26.27
N LEU A 17 17.66 -8.34 -25.75
CA LEU A 17 17.63 -9.22 -24.58
C LEU A 17 17.43 -8.44 -23.26
N ALA A 18 17.90 -7.19 -23.19
CA ALA A 18 17.69 -6.35 -22.01
C ALA A 18 16.24 -5.85 -21.88
N TYR A 19 15.52 -5.69 -23.00
CA TYR A 19 14.10 -5.29 -23.00
C TYR A 19 13.13 -6.39 -22.57
N GLY A 20 13.59 -7.66 -22.46
CA GLY A 20 12.78 -8.78 -21.98
C GLY A 20 12.87 -9.04 -20.47
N ALA A 21 13.90 -8.51 -19.80
CA ALA A 21 14.17 -8.80 -18.38
C ALA A 21 13.33 -7.97 -17.39
N ALA A 22 12.51 -7.03 -17.87
CA ALA A 22 11.50 -6.36 -17.03
C ALA A 22 10.16 -7.11 -16.98
N ALA A 23 9.87 -7.96 -17.98
CA ALA A 23 8.59 -8.69 -18.06
C ALA A 23 8.67 -10.11 -17.48
N SER A 24 9.86 -10.59 -17.09
CA SER A 24 10.05 -11.91 -16.47
C SER A 24 10.19 -11.86 -14.96
N LEU A 25 9.41 -11.00 -14.29
CA LEU A 25 8.78 -11.47 -13.07
C LEU A 25 7.72 -12.49 -13.51
N ASN A 26 8.14 -13.74 -13.66
CA ASN A 26 7.22 -14.87 -13.72
C ASN A 26 6.64 -15.06 -12.32
N VAL A 27 5.74 -14.15 -11.97
CA VAL A 27 4.88 -14.27 -10.80
C VAL A 27 3.78 -15.23 -11.23
N ASN A 28 4.09 -16.51 -11.06
CA ASN A 28 3.07 -17.55 -11.03
C ASN A 28 2.00 -17.03 -10.08
N GLY A 29 0.79 -16.73 -10.58
CA GLY A 29 -0.17 -15.77 -10.04
C GLY A 29 -0.72 -16.00 -8.62
N GLY A 30 0.15 -16.24 -7.65
CA GLY A 30 -0.04 -15.86 -6.26
C GLY A 30 0.34 -14.39 -6.14
N VAL A 31 -0.69 -13.58 -5.91
CA VAL A 31 -0.69 -12.20 -5.40
C VAL A 31 0.71 -11.65 -5.09
N VAL A 32 1.24 -10.82 -6.00
CA VAL A 32 2.44 -10.01 -5.73
C VAL A 32 1.99 -8.85 -4.86
N GLN A 33 1.89 -9.10 -3.56
CA GLN A 33 1.44 -8.14 -2.56
C GLN A 33 2.61 -7.24 -2.14
N ALA A 34 2.93 -6.27 -2.99
CA ALA A 34 3.58 -5.05 -2.52
C ALA A 34 2.49 -4.19 -1.85
N GLY A 35 2.30 -4.35 -0.54
CA GLY A 35 1.45 -3.47 0.28
C GLY A 35 -0.02 -3.89 0.50
N GLU A 36 -0.51 -4.96 -0.13
CA GLU A 36 -1.90 -5.42 0.02
C GLU A 36 -1.99 -6.58 1.02
N GLY A 37 -1.97 -6.30 2.32
CA GLY A 37 -2.17 -7.32 3.34
C GLY A 37 -3.62 -7.79 3.37
N SER A 38 -3.94 -8.95 2.77
CA SER A 38 -5.12 -9.76 3.10
C SER A 38 -6.53 -9.11 2.92
N VAL A 39 -6.63 -7.92 2.32
CA VAL A 39 -7.93 -7.39 1.82
C VAL A 39 -8.53 -8.37 0.82
N GLY A 40 -7.71 -8.92 -0.09
CA GLY A 40 -8.15 -9.89 -1.11
C GLY A 40 -8.68 -11.26 -0.63
N GLN A 41 -8.75 -11.57 0.67
CA GLN A 41 -9.37 -12.85 1.12
C GLN A 41 -10.87 -12.76 1.40
N CYS A 42 -11.38 -11.60 1.80
CA CYS A 42 -12.80 -11.39 2.06
C CYS A 42 -13.36 -10.15 1.38
N ASP A 43 -12.49 -9.28 0.85
CA ASP A 43 -12.80 -8.05 0.15
C ASP A 43 -12.19 -8.12 -1.27
N SER A 44 -13.00 -8.49 -2.25
CA SER A 44 -12.53 -8.73 -3.63
C SER A 44 -12.53 -7.48 -4.51
N ASP A 45 -13.25 -6.46 -4.09
CA ASP A 45 -13.45 -5.18 -4.78
C ASP A 45 -12.61 -4.05 -4.18
N GLY A 46 -11.98 -4.29 -3.03
CA GLY A 46 -11.03 -3.39 -2.40
C GLY A 46 -11.69 -2.40 -1.46
N VAL A 47 -10.87 -1.72 -0.66
CA VAL A 47 -11.32 -0.75 0.34
C VAL A 47 -11.00 0.68 -0.07
N SER A 48 -11.75 1.64 0.46
CA SER A 48 -11.48 3.07 0.32
C SER A 48 -10.91 3.64 1.61
N VAL A 49 -9.78 4.33 1.52
CA VAL A 49 -9.04 4.85 2.67
C VAL A 49 -9.12 6.37 2.68
N GLY A 50 -9.54 6.94 3.81
CA GLY A 50 -9.43 8.36 4.12
C GLY A 50 -8.75 8.55 5.47
N TYR A 51 -8.18 9.71 5.71
CA TYR A 51 -7.54 10.02 6.99
C TYR A 51 -7.91 11.42 7.45
N HIS A 52 -7.97 11.60 8.76
CA HIS A 52 -8.34 12.87 9.37
C HIS A 52 -7.09 13.65 9.76
N VAL A 53 -7.00 14.89 9.30
CA VAL A 53 -5.91 15.81 9.61
C VAL A 53 -6.43 16.91 10.52
N LYS A 54 -5.75 17.14 11.64
CA LYS A 54 -6.04 18.24 12.55
C LYS A 54 -4.78 18.97 12.99
N TYR A 55 -4.91 20.21 13.41
CA TYR A 55 -3.82 20.92 14.06
C TYR A 55 -3.68 20.44 15.52
N ASP A 56 -2.45 20.12 15.93
CA ASP A 56 -2.11 19.73 17.29
C ASP A 56 -1.21 20.80 17.94
N ASN A 57 -1.66 21.35 19.06
CA ASN A 57 -0.99 22.43 19.78
C ASN A 57 0.20 21.99 20.65
N ILE A 58 0.35 20.69 20.89
CA ILE A 58 1.49 20.11 21.64
C ILE A 58 2.70 20.05 20.71
N VAL A 59 2.50 19.53 19.49
CA VAL A 59 3.58 19.45 18.48
C VAL A 59 3.66 20.69 17.57
N ASN A 60 2.68 21.59 17.66
CA ASN A 60 2.54 22.80 16.83
C ASN A 60 2.59 22.49 15.32
N ASP A 61 1.86 21.46 14.91
CA ASP A 61 1.88 20.94 13.54
C ASP A 61 0.54 20.29 13.18
N PHE A 62 0.31 20.02 11.90
CA PHE A 62 -0.82 19.20 11.46
C PHE A 62 -0.48 17.72 11.62
N VAL A 63 -1.38 16.98 12.25
CA VAL A 63 -1.24 15.55 12.52
C VAL A 63 -2.41 14.76 11.97
N VAL A 64 -2.12 13.53 11.55
CA VAL A 64 -3.11 12.48 11.29
C VAL A 64 -3.35 11.73 12.59
N ASP A 65 -4.59 11.67 13.06
CA ASP A 65 -4.95 10.99 14.32
C ASP A 65 -5.79 9.71 14.13
N PHE A 66 -6.56 9.63 13.06
CA PHE A 66 -7.26 8.42 12.67
C PHE A 66 -7.40 8.26 11.16
N VAL A 67 -7.59 6.99 10.76
CA VAL A 67 -7.86 6.57 9.40
C VAL A 67 -9.24 5.95 9.33
N THR A 68 -10.03 6.34 8.34
CA THR A 68 -11.30 5.71 8.00
C THR A 68 -11.09 4.74 6.85
N VAL A 69 -11.37 3.46 7.09
CA VAL A 69 -11.42 2.43 6.06
C VAL A 69 -12.89 2.16 5.75
N SER A 70 -13.26 2.29 4.49
CA SER A 70 -14.65 2.25 4.01
C SER A 70 -14.79 1.34 2.80
N ASN A 71 -16.03 1.09 2.38
CA ASN A 71 -16.37 0.11 1.34
C ASN A 71 -15.86 -1.30 1.66
N ILE A 72 -15.81 -1.67 2.94
CA ILE A 72 -15.38 -3.00 3.35
C ILE A 72 -16.49 -4.02 3.05
N ALA A 73 -16.17 -5.09 2.34
CA ALA A 73 -17.10 -6.16 2.04
C ALA A 73 -17.71 -6.79 3.30
N SER A 74 -18.98 -7.17 3.25
CA SER A 74 -19.68 -7.79 4.37
C SER A 74 -19.09 -9.14 4.79
N ALA A 75 -18.43 -9.84 3.87
CA ALA A 75 -17.69 -11.07 4.14
C ALA A 75 -16.48 -10.86 5.06
N CYS A 76 -15.99 -9.63 5.20
CA CYS A 76 -14.96 -9.28 6.18
C CYS A 76 -15.51 -8.91 7.56
N GLY A 77 -16.83 -8.94 7.76
CA GLY A 77 -17.44 -8.57 9.03
C GLY A 77 -16.91 -9.39 10.20
N GLY A 78 -16.57 -8.73 11.30
CA GLY A 78 -16.01 -9.35 12.51
C GLY A 78 -14.51 -9.62 12.46
N LYS A 79 -13.83 -9.39 11.33
CA LYS A 79 -12.36 -9.42 11.24
C LYS A 79 -11.72 -8.18 11.82
N THR A 80 -10.40 -8.21 11.97
CA THR A 80 -9.62 -7.04 12.40
C THR A 80 -9.04 -6.35 11.17
N VAL A 81 -9.20 -5.03 11.11
CA VAL A 81 -8.43 -4.17 10.21
C VAL A 81 -7.24 -3.58 10.96
N ALA A 82 -6.09 -3.56 10.32
CA ALA A 82 -4.88 -2.89 10.77
C ALA A 82 -4.50 -1.82 9.75
N VAL A 83 -4.02 -0.69 10.26
CA VAL A 83 -3.57 0.44 9.44
C VAL A 83 -2.18 0.85 9.88
N GLN A 84 -1.33 1.20 8.92
CA GLN A 84 0.01 1.75 9.15
C GLN A 84 0.24 2.92 8.17
N LEU A 85 0.59 4.08 8.70
CA LEU A 85 1.04 5.20 7.88
C LEU A 85 2.50 5.01 7.46
N THR A 86 2.83 5.37 6.22
CA THR A 86 4.18 5.24 5.66
C THR A 86 4.74 6.57 5.18
N SER A 87 6.06 6.60 5.02
CA SER A 87 6.86 7.69 4.47
C SER A 87 8.01 7.10 3.64
N GLY A 88 8.09 7.42 2.35
CA GLY A 88 9.06 6.86 1.43
C GLY A 88 8.98 5.33 1.32
N GLY A 89 7.79 4.75 1.53
CA GLY A 89 7.57 3.29 1.58
C GLY A 89 8.05 2.62 2.88
N LEU A 90 8.43 3.37 3.91
CA LEU A 90 8.78 2.87 5.23
C LEU A 90 7.69 3.19 6.25
N ALA A 91 7.45 2.30 7.20
CA ALA A 91 6.50 2.54 8.29
C ALA A 91 6.93 3.74 9.15
N ILE A 92 6.03 4.69 9.38
CA ILE A 92 6.22 5.73 10.38
C ILE A 92 6.04 5.08 11.76
N THR A 93 7.06 5.22 12.61
CA THR A 93 7.11 4.61 13.94
C THR A 93 5.88 4.99 14.77
N ASN A 94 5.17 3.98 15.29
CA ASN A 94 3.96 4.11 16.13
C ASN A 94 2.76 4.80 15.47
N ALA A 95 2.80 5.06 14.16
CA ALA A 95 1.70 5.62 13.38
C ALA A 95 0.78 4.52 12.82
N SER A 96 0.40 3.58 13.68
CA SER A 96 -0.46 2.45 13.34
C SER A 96 -1.60 2.28 14.32
N GLY A 97 -2.60 1.49 13.93
CA GLY A 97 -3.75 1.17 14.75
C GLY A 97 -4.49 -0.04 14.23
N THR A 98 -5.39 -0.57 15.05
CA THR A 98 -6.29 -1.65 14.66
C THR A 98 -7.73 -1.37 15.11
N ALA A 99 -8.70 -1.94 14.39
CA ALA A 99 -10.11 -1.90 14.76
C ALA A 99 -10.83 -3.15 14.27
N THR A 100 -11.98 -3.47 14.89
CA THR A 100 -12.84 -4.58 14.43
C THR A 100 -13.83 -4.06 13.38
N ILE A 101 -13.95 -4.79 12.28
CA ILE A 101 -14.90 -4.49 11.21
C ILE A 101 -16.32 -4.83 11.70
N PRO A 102 -17.32 -3.95 11.50
CA PRO A 102 -18.71 -4.26 11.81
C PRO A 102 -19.15 -5.57 11.14
N SER A 103 -20.01 -6.36 11.77
CA SER A 103 -20.40 -7.69 11.28
C SER A 103 -21.04 -7.69 9.88
N GLY A 104 -21.56 -6.55 9.42
CA GLY A 104 -22.08 -6.38 8.06
C GLY A 104 -21.10 -5.76 7.06
N GLY A 105 -19.84 -5.55 7.43
CA GLY A 105 -18.88 -4.77 6.64
C GLY A 105 -19.13 -3.26 6.75
N GLY A 106 -18.82 -2.52 5.69
CA GLY A 106 -19.10 -1.09 5.56
C GLY A 106 -17.89 -0.22 5.87
N SER A 107 -17.89 0.45 7.02
CA SER A 107 -16.84 1.41 7.36
C SER A 107 -16.43 1.33 8.81
N VAL A 108 -15.15 1.58 9.08
CA VAL A 108 -14.55 1.53 10.40
C VAL A 108 -13.51 2.63 10.53
N GLN A 109 -13.45 3.22 11.72
CA GLN A 109 -12.41 4.16 12.10
C GLN A 109 -11.33 3.44 12.88
N VAL A 110 -10.09 3.62 12.44
CA VAL A 110 -8.88 3.09 13.07
C VAL A 110 -8.13 4.27 13.68
N ASN A 111 -8.15 4.34 15.02
CA ASN A 111 -7.38 5.35 15.74
C ASN A 111 -5.91 4.95 15.78
N LEU A 112 -5.02 5.90 15.52
CA LEU A 112 -3.59 5.67 15.58
C LEU A 112 -3.12 5.68 17.04
N GLN A 113 -2.17 4.82 17.37
CA GLN A 113 -1.55 4.77 18.69
C GLN A 113 -0.84 6.09 19.03
N THR A 114 -0.25 6.74 18.02
CA THR A 114 0.34 8.06 18.13
C THR A 114 0.01 8.87 16.88
N PRO A 115 -0.52 10.10 17.01
CA PRO A 115 -0.73 10.97 15.86
C PRO A 115 0.60 11.23 15.12
N ALA A 116 0.60 11.02 13.81
CA ALA A 116 1.77 11.27 12.97
C ALA A 116 1.67 12.64 12.31
N LYS A 117 2.79 13.31 12.05
CA LYS A 117 2.78 14.57 11.30
C LYS A 117 2.27 14.33 9.89
N ALA A 118 1.30 15.11 9.47
CA ALA A 118 0.69 14.97 8.15
C ALA A 118 1.70 15.20 7.01
N ALA A 119 2.74 16.01 7.24
CA ALA A 119 3.80 16.26 6.27
C ALA A 119 4.72 15.05 6.01
N ASP A 120 4.80 14.12 6.96
CA ASP A 120 5.65 12.93 6.85
C ASP A 120 4.91 11.76 6.18
N VAL A 121 3.57 11.83 6.08
CA VAL A 121 2.72 10.75 5.56
C VAL A 121 2.64 10.86 4.03
N ASP A 122 3.09 9.83 3.33
CA ASP A 122 2.94 9.74 1.86
C ASP A 122 1.96 8.66 1.42
N ASP A 123 1.73 7.62 2.24
CA ASP A 123 0.83 6.52 1.92
C ASP A 123 0.25 5.86 3.20
N VAL A 124 -0.81 5.08 3.02
CA VAL A 124 -1.53 4.37 4.08
C VAL A 124 -1.69 2.90 3.71
N HIS A 125 -1.00 2.04 4.44
CA HIS A 125 -1.13 0.59 4.29
C HIS A 125 -2.28 0.07 5.14
N VAL A 126 -3.11 -0.79 4.54
CA VAL A 126 -4.25 -1.43 5.21
C VAL A 126 -4.14 -2.94 5.10
N ALA A 127 -4.44 -3.63 6.21
CA ALA A 127 -4.53 -5.07 6.23
C ALA A 127 -5.77 -5.58 6.96
N ILE A 128 -6.43 -6.63 6.43
CA ILE A 128 -7.61 -7.26 7.07
C ILE A 128 -7.31 -8.72 7.37
N TYR A 129 -7.50 -9.17 8.62
CA TYR A 129 -7.29 -10.57 9.03
C TYR A 129 -8.38 -11.10 9.96
#